data_AF-D9VQD4-F1
#
_entry.id   AF-D9VQD4-F1
#
_cell.length_a   1.000
_cell.length_b   1.000
_cell.length_c   1.000
_cell.angle_alpha   90.00
_cell.angle_beta   90.00
_cell.angle_gamma   90.00
#
_symmetry.space_group_name_H-M   'P 1'
#
loop_
_entity.id
_entity.type
_entity.pdbx_description
1 polymer ?
#
loop_
_entity_poly.entity_id
_entity_poly.type
_entity_poly.pdbx_seq_one_letter_code
_entity_poly.pdbx_strand_id
1 'polypeptide(L)'
;MWIPPLVTEGRTVAEVGDELSGDLLGDDPQAAWERAAAAGHAAFAAPGALDRTITLSYGPTRGSAYCSELTADCVVHTWDLSRAIGADDRLPADLVEFSIKEVMPYADGLAASGMYAQPLEVPAGADAQTRLLALLGRRGKGEKPDGAVTVNGRIGVNNRIKGGSIGGGGGRRARVGDGRGHDGRARRALAPPGTGGARARQVRSPRPRTGPAG
;
A
#
# COMPACT_ATOMS: atom_id res chain seq x y z
N MET A 1 -9.89 7.57 8.31
CA MET A 1 -8.47 7.60 7.88
C MET A 1 -7.59 7.07 9.01
N TRP A 2 -6.62 6.21 8.72
CA TRP A 2 -5.79 5.50 9.72
C TRP A 2 -4.75 6.39 10.43
N ILE A 3 -4.34 7.50 9.84
CA ILE A 3 -3.19 8.29 10.31
C ILE A 3 -3.41 8.85 11.74
N PRO A 4 -4.50 9.57 12.08
CA PRO A 4 -4.62 10.12 13.43
C PRO A 4 -4.65 9.05 14.55
N PRO A 5 -5.42 7.95 14.44
CA PRO A 5 -5.40 6.88 15.44
C PRO A 5 -4.02 6.26 15.64
N LEU A 6 -3.28 6.01 14.56
CA LEU A 6 -2.00 5.32 14.64
C LEU A 6 -0.86 6.26 15.07
N VAL A 7 -0.83 7.48 14.53
CA VAL A 7 0.29 8.43 14.71
C VAL A 7 0.11 9.27 15.97
N THR A 8 -1.09 9.82 16.19
CA THR A 8 -1.35 10.76 17.29
C THR A 8 -1.75 10.02 18.55
N GLU A 9 -2.72 9.10 18.44
CA GLU A 9 -3.28 8.37 19.58
C GLU A 9 -2.44 7.14 19.96
N GLY A 10 -1.54 6.68 19.07
CA GLY A 10 -0.65 5.54 19.32
C GLY A 10 -1.38 4.19 19.34
N ARG A 11 -2.60 4.14 18.81
CA ARG A 11 -3.40 2.92 18.71
C ARG A 11 -2.77 1.96 17.71
N THR A 12 -2.99 0.68 17.92
CA THR A 12 -2.64 -0.39 16.99
C THR A 12 -3.76 -0.59 15.95
N VAL A 13 -3.44 -1.24 14.83
CA VAL A 13 -4.45 -1.65 13.84
C VAL A 13 -5.58 -2.47 14.47
N ALA A 14 -5.26 -3.31 15.46
CA ALA A 14 -6.25 -4.14 16.17
C ALA A 14 -7.19 -3.31 17.06
N GLU A 15 -6.69 -2.26 17.71
CA GLU A 15 -7.51 -1.37 18.55
C GLU A 15 -8.40 -0.44 17.74
N VAL A 16 -7.99 -0.06 16.52
CA VAL A 16 -8.86 0.67 15.58
C VAL A 16 -9.95 -0.26 15.02
N GLY A 17 -9.60 -1.52 14.77
CA GLY A 17 -10.55 -2.53 14.32
C GLY A 17 -11.30 -2.08 13.07
N ASP A 18 -12.62 -2.10 13.17
CA ASP A 18 -13.59 -1.84 12.12
C ASP A 18 -14.16 -0.42 12.13
N GLU A 19 -13.67 0.49 13.00
CA GLU A 19 -14.09 1.91 13.06
C GLU A 19 -13.94 2.66 11.73
N LEU A 20 -13.01 2.22 10.88
CA LEU A 20 -12.73 2.80 9.56
C LEU A 20 -13.34 1.96 8.42
N SER A 21 -14.31 1.11 8.73
CA SER A 21 -15.05 0.31 7.73
C SER A 21 -16.30 1.04 7.25
N GLY A 22 -16.80 0.65 6.08
CA GLY A 22 -18.03 1.20 5.51
C GLY A 22 -17.80 2.48 4.70
N ASP A 23 -18.87 3.25 4.52
CA ASP A 23 -18.82 4.50 3.77
C ASP A 23 -18.25 5.64 4.64
N LEU A 24 -17.05 6.08 4.28
CA LEU A 24 -16.37 7.21 4.91
C LEU A 24 -16.44 8.50 4.10
N LEU A 25 -17.02 8.45 2.90
CA LEU A 25 -17.10 9.57 1.97
C LEU A 25 -18.42 10.31 2.15
N GLY A 26 -19.52 9.56 2.32
CA GLY A 26 -20.86 10.12 2.40
C GLY A 26 -21.24 10.94 1.17
N ASP A 27 -22.09 11.95 1.36
CA ASP A 27 -22.65 12.76 0.27
C ASP A 27 -21.65 13.78 -0.33
N ASP A 28 -20.55 14.07 0.38
CA ASP A 28 -19.53 15.02 -0.03
C ASP A 28 -18.12 14.40 0.08
N PRO A 29 -17.70 13.61 -0.93
CA PRO A 29 -16.40 12.96 -0.95
C PRO A 29 -15.23 13.93 -0.96
N GLN A 30 -15.41 15.14 -1.53
CA GLN A 30 -14.35 16.16 -1.55
C GLN A 30 -14.10 16.68 -0.14
N ALA A 31 -15.14 17.12 0.56
CA ALA A 31 -14.97 17.62 1.92
C ALA A 31 -14.51 16.51 2.88
N ALA A 32 -14.93 15.25 2.65
CA ALA A 32 -14.42 14.10 3.39
C ALA A 32 -12.91 13.91 3.20
N TRP A 33 -12.43 13.99 1.95
CA TRP A 33 -11.00 13.93 1.64
C TRP A 33 -10.23 15.08 2.27
N GLU A 34 -10.70 16.32 2.15
CA GLU A 34 -10.04 17.50 2.71
C GLU A 34 -9.88 17.40 4.23
N ARG A 35 -10.92 16.96 4.95
CA ARG A 35 -10.86 16.72 6.40
C ARG A 35 -9.84 15.64 6.74
N ALA A 36 -9.86 14.53 6.00
CA ALA A 36 -8.94 13.43 6.23
C ALA A 36 -7.48 13.87 6.00
N ALA A 37 -7.19 14.50 4.86
CA ALA A 37 -5.86 15.01 4.51
C ALA A 37 -5.35 16.02 5.55
N ALA A 38 -6.19 16.96 5.99
CA ALA A 38 -5.83 17.92 7.04
C ALA A 38 -5.49 17.22 8.37
N ALA A 39 -6.29 16.23 8.78
CA ALA A 39 -6.03 15.46 9.99
C ALA A 39 -4.74 14.63 9.91
N GLY A 40 -4.47 14.01 8.75
CA GLY A 40 -3.23 13.26 8.52
C GLY A 40 -2.00 14.16 8.56
N HIS A 41 -2.06 15.34 7.92
CA HIS A 41 -0.99 16.33 7.96
C HIS A 41 -0.74 16.83 9.38
N ALA A 42 -1.80 17.19 10.13
CA ALA A 42 -1.68 17.62 11.52
C ALA A 42 -1.04 16.54 12.42
N ALA A 43 -1.40 15.27 12.21
CA ALA A 43 -0.84 14.15 12.97
C ALA A 43 0.67 14.00 12.75
N PHE A 44 1.15 14.10 11.50
CA PHE A 44 2.59 14.04 11.19
C PHE A 44 3.35 15.32 11.57
N ALA A 45 2.68 16.47 11.62
CA ALA A 45 3.27 17.73 12.07
C ALA A 45 3.43 17.83 13.59
N ALA A 46 2.80 16.94 14.36
CA ALA A 46 2.89 16.96 15.82
C ALA A 46 4.33 16.68 16.32
N PRO A 47 4.76 17.31 17.43
CA PRO A 47 6.10 17.08 17.98
C PRO A 47 6.41 15.59 18.22
N GLY A 48 7.56 15.13 17.70
CA GLY A 48 8.02 13.75 17.82
C GLY A 48 7.19 12.71 17.04
N ALA A 49 6.27 13.13 16.15
CA ALA A 49 5.50 12.23 15.30
C ALA A 49 6.38 11.39 14.36
N LEU A 50 7.44 11.99 13.81
CA LEU A 50 8.36 11.29 12.93
C LEU A 50 9.35 10.39 13.68
N ASP A 51 9.54 10.63 14.98
CA ASP A 51 10.51 9.89 15.80
C ASP A 51 9.94 8.64 16.47
N ARG A 52 8.64 8.64 16.77
CA ARG A 52 7.98 7.55 17.50
C ARG A 52 7.82 6.29 16.65
N THR A 53 7.64 5.17 17.34
CA THR A 53 7.31 3.89 16.72
C THR A 53 5.79 3.73 16.62
N ILE A 54 5.31 3.38 15.44
CA ILE A 54 3.92 3.09 15.09
C ILE A 54 3.78 1.59 14.90
N THR A 55 2.70 0.99 15.42
CA THR A 55 2.44 -0.44 15.26
C THR A 55 1.53 -0.69 14.06
N LEU A 56 2.13 -1.07 12.93
CA LEU A 56 1.45 -1.35 11.69
C LEU A 56 1.19 -2.86 11.53
N SER A 57 0.38 -3.25 10.54
CA SER A 57 0.01 -4.65 10.29
C SER A 57 1.22 -5.55 9.99
N TYR A 58 2.30 -4.96 9.50
CA TYR A 58 3.58 -5.63 9.21
C TYR A 58 4.64 -5.43 10.31
N GLY A 59 4.30 -4.76 11.42
CA GLY A 59 5.14 -4.63 12.59
C GLY A 59 5.45 -3.19 13.02
N PRO A 60 6.34 -3.02 14.01
CA PRO A 60 6.75 -1.71 14.51
C PRO A 60 7.57 -0.92 13.48
N THR A 61 7.15 0.29 13.16
CA THR A 61 7.74 1.16 12.12
C THR A 61 7.94 2.56 12.66
N ARG A 62 9.06 3.21 12.33
CA ARG A 62 9.30 4.60 12.72
C ARG A 62 8.36 5.56 11.97
N GLY A 63 7.83 6.57 12.64
CA GLY A 63 6.89 7.53 12.04
C GLY A 63 7.38 8.18 10.76
N SER A 64 8.68 8.47 10.67
CA SER A 64 9.32 8.95 9.44
C SER A 64 9.20 7.98 8.27
N ALA A 65 9.38 6.68 8.51
CA ALA A 65 9.26 5.67 7.45
C ALA A 65 7.80 5.54 6.99
N TYR A 66 6.85 5.51 7.92
CA TYR A 66 5.43 5.47 7.57
C TYR A 66 4.97 6.72 6.80
N CYS A 67 5.48 7.90 7.16
CA CYS A 67 5.23 9.14 6.42
C CYS A 67 5.79 9.07 4.99
N SER A 68 6.99 8.51 4.80
CA SER A 68 7.57 8.32 3.47
C SER A 68 6.76 7.36 2.61
N GLU A 69 6.36 6.22 3.16
CA GLU A 69 5.49 5.23 2.49
C GLU A 69 4.18 5.88 2.01
N LEU A 70 3.47 6.59 2.90
CA LEU A 70 2.23 7.28 2.54
C LEU A 70 2.43 8.39 1.50
N THR A 71 3.58 9.06 1.54
CA THR A 71 3.93 10.06 0.52
C THR A 71 4.08 9.40 -0.85
N ALA A 72 4.78 8.26 -0.92
CA ALA A 72 4.93 7.50 -2.16
C ALA A 72 3.58 6.97 -2.69
N ASP A 73 2.72 6.46 -1.80
CA ASP A 73 1.36 6.03 -2.13
C ASP A 73 0.52 7.18 -2.70
N CYS A 74 0.53 8.36 -2.05
CA CYS A 74 -0.20 9.53 -2.54
C CYS A 74 0.27 9.98 -3.93
N VAL A 75 1.57 9.91 -4.22
CA VAL A 75 2.12 10.26 -5.55
C VAL A 75 1.55 9.34 -6.63
N VAL A 76 1.54 8.04 -6.38
CA VAL A 76 1.04 7.05 -7.34
C VAL A 76 -0.48 7.15 -7.51
N HIS A 77 -1.23 7.35 -6.42
CA HIS A 77 -2.67 7.52 -6.48
C HIS A 77 -3.11 8.85 -7.08
N THR A 78 -2.30 9.90 -6.97
CA THR A 78 -2.51 11.14 -7.73
C THR A 78 -2.44 10.86 -9.23
N TRP A 79 -1.47 10.06 -9.68
CA TRP A 79 -1.38 9.64 -11.07
C TRP A 79 -2.59 8.79 -11.50
N ASP A 80 -3.01 7.82 -10.68
CA ASP A 80 -4.18 6.97 -10.96
C ASP A 80 -5.44 7.83 -11.13
N LEU A 81 -5.65 8.80 -10.24
CA LEU A 81 -6.82 9.69 -10.26
C LEU A 81 -6.78 10.65 -11.46
N SER A 82 -5.63 11.30 -11.71
CA SER A 82 -5.45 12.17 -12.89
C SER A 82 -5.79 11.41 -14.18
N ARG A 83 -5.31 10.17 -14.30
CA ARG A 83 -5.63 9.28 -15.43
C ARG A 83 -7.13 8.99 -15.51
N ALA A 84 -7.77 8.65 -14.40
CA ALA A 84 -9.18 8.26 -14.35
C ALA A 84 -10.12 9.41 -14.78
N ILE A 85 -9.77 10.65 -14.44
CA ILE A 85 -10.58 11.84 -14.75
C ILE A 85 -10.14 12.56 -16.04
N GLY A 86 -9.07 12.10 -16.69
CA GLY A 86 -8.52 12.73 -17.90
C GLY A 86 -7.79 14.05 -17.65
N ALA A 87 -7.29 14.28 -16.43
CA ALA A 87 -6.43 15.41 -16.10
C ALA A 87 -4.97 15.15 -16.53
N ASP A 88 -4.11 16.16 -16.36
CA ASP A 88 -2.67 16.00 -16.53
C ASP A 88 -2.14 15.01 -15.48
N ASP A 89 -1.50 13.95 -15.97
CA ASP A 89 -0.93 12.87 -15.17
C ASP A 89 0.60 13.01 -15.06
N ARG A 90 1.19 14.15 -15.44
CA ARG A 90 2.61 14.41 -15.21
C ARG A 90 2.87 14.76 -13.75
N LEU A 91 3.62 13.90 -13.07
CA LEU A 91 4.01 14.09 -11.67
C LEU A 91 5.25 14.98 -11.54
N PRO A 92 5.38 15.75 -10.44
CA PRO A 92 6.60 16.48 -10.10
C PRO A 92 7.82 15.56 -10.04
N ALA A 93 8.93 15.96 -10.67
CA ALA A 93 10.09 15.09 -10.84
C ALA A 93 10.76 14.70 -9.51
N ASP A 94 10.79 15.62 -8.55
CA ASP A 94 11.31 15.38 -7.20
C ASP A 94 10.49 14.33 -6.43
N LEU A 95 9.17 14.39 -6.53
CA LEU A 95 8.27 13.39 -5.94
C LEU A 95 8.41 12.02 -6.63
N VAL A 96 8.60 11.99 -7.95
CA VAL A 96 8.87 10.74 -8.66
C VAL A 96 10.18 10.11 -8.18
N GLU A 97 11.26 10.88 -8.11
CA GLU A 97 12.56 10.40 -7.64
C GLU A 97 12.53 9.97 -6.17
N PHE A 98 11.79 10.70 -5.34
CA PHE A 98 11.52 10.31 -3.96
C PHE A 98 10.83 8.94 -3.90
N SER A 99 9.72 8.77 -4.61
CA SER A 99 8.95 7.52 -4.61
C SER A 99 9.75 6.34 -5.16
N ILE A 100 10.60 6.55 -6.17
CA ILE A 100 11.52 5.50 -6.65
C ILE A 100 12.44 5.04 -5.53
N LYS A 101 13.08 5.97 -4.82
CA LYS A 101 14.02 5.64 -3.73
C LYS A 101 13.33 4.96 -2.57
N GLU A 102 12.11 5.40 -2.25
CA GLU A 102 11.29 4.83 -1.20
C GLU A 102 10.88 3.38 -1.54
N VAL A 103 10.45 3.13 -2.77
CA VAL A 103 9.89 1.83 -3.19
C VAL A 103 10.94 0.76 -3.49
N MET A 104 12.10 1.17 -3.99
CA MET A 104 13.14 0.26 -4.49
C MET A 104 13.61 -0.81 -3.49
N PRO A 105 13.78 -0.54 -2.17
CA PRO A 105 14.22 -1.55 -1.19
C PRO A 105 13.29 -2.75 -1.05
N TYR A 106 12.03 -2.64 -1.48
CA TYR A 106 11.03 -3.71 -1.34
C TYR A 106 10.41 -4.14 -2.68
N ALA A 107 10.89 -3.61 -3.80
CA ALA A 107 10.43 -3.89 -5.16
C ALA A 107 10.16 -5.38 -5.46
N ASP A 108 11.12 -6.25 -5.15
CA ASP A 108 11.05 -7.69 -5.43
C ASP A 108 9.92 -8.40 -4.68
N GLY A 109 9.47 -7.84 -3.54
CA GLY A 109 8.42 -8.40 -2.70
C GLY A 109 7.04 -7.78 -2.92
N LEU A 110 6.94 -6.67 -3.67
CA LEU A 110 5.69 -5.92 -3.80
C LEU A 110 4.57 -6.75 -4.39
N ALA A 111 4.82 -7.42 -5.52
CA ALA A 111 3.79 -8.22 -6.18
C ALA A 111 3.32 -9.40 -5.30
N ALA A 112 4.21 -9.98 -4.49
CA ALA A 112 3.88 -11.06 -3.57
C ALA A 112 2.94 -10.63 -2.43
N SER A 113 2.84 -9.32 -2.13
CA SER A 113 1.89 -8.80 -1.15
C SER A 113 0.43 -8.93 -1.59
N GLY A 114 0.18 -9.04 -2.90
CA GLY A 114 -1.15 -8.98 -3.49
C GLY A 114 -1.80 -7.59 -3.48
N MET A 115 -1.09 -6.55 -3.02
CA MET A 115 -1.52 -5.15 -3.13
C MET A 115 -1.02 -4.49 -4.42
N TYR A 116 0.04 -5.04 -5.02
CA TYR A 116 0.64 -4.55 -6.25
C TYR A 116 0.48 -5.58 -7.37
N ALA A 117 0.30 -5.11 -8.60
CA ALA A 117 0.39 -5.95 -9.78
C ALA A 117 1.84 -6.39 -10.03
N GLN A 118 2.04 -7.35 -10.94
CA GLN A 118 3.39 -7.72 -11.39
C GLN A 118 4.09 -6.50 -12.01
N PRO A 119 5.39 -6.29 -11.73
CA PRO A 119 6.14 -5.23 -12.39
C PRO A 119 6.15 -5.46 -13.90
N LEU A 120 6.15 -4.36 -14.64
CA LEU A 120 6.22 -4.36 -16.10
C LEU A 120 7.68 -4.23 -16.57
N GLU A 121 7.94 -4.67 -17.79
CA GLU A 121 9.21 -4.39 -18.43
C GLU A 121 9.37 -2.87 -18.61
N VAL A 122 10.56 -2.36 -18.28
CA VAL A 122 10.88 -0.94 -18.43
C VAL A 122 11.51 -0.74 -19.81
N PRO A 123 10.89 0.05 -20.71
CA PRO A 123 11.51 0.36 -21.99
C PRO A 123 12.87 1.03 -21.84
N ALA A 124 13.81 0.73 -22.74
CA ALA A 124 15.09 1.40 -22.77
C ALA A 124 14.91 2.92 -22.94
N GLY A 125 15.53 3.71 -22.07
CA GLY A 125 15.41 5.18 -22.08
C GLY A 125 14.11 5.73 -21.48
N ALA A 126 13.29 4.89 -20.84
CA ALA A 126 12.10 5.34 -20.12
C ALA A 126 12.43 6.41 -19.06
N ASP A 127 11.57 7.43 -18.98
CA ASP A 127 11.69 8.46 -17.96
C ASP A 127 11.43 7.92 -16.54
N ALA A 128 11.79 8.70 -15.53
CA ALA A 128 11.66 8.29 -14.13
C ALA A 128 10.22 7.91 -13.75
N GLN A 129 9.22 8.64 -14.26
CA GLN A 129 7.82 8.36 -13.96
C GLN A 129 7.40 7.01 -14.55
N THR A 130 7.77 6.73 -15.80
CA THR A 130 7.51 5.46 -16.47
C THR A 130 8.17 4.31 -15.72
N ARG A 131 9.41 4.49 -15.26
CA ARG A 131 10.13 3.51 -14.44
C ARG A 131 9.42 3.22 -13.12
N LEU A 132 8.98 4.26 -12.40
CA LEU A 132 8.21 4.12 -11.17
C LEU A 132 6.91 3.36 -11.41
N LEU A 133 6.15 3.73 -12.45
CA LEU A 133 4.87 3.11 -12.75
C LEU A 133 5.03 1.63 -13.15
N ALA A 134 6.03 1.31 -13.98
CA ALA A 134 6.35 -0.05 -14.39
C ALA A 134 6.76 -0.91 -13.17
N LEU A 135 7.60 -0.38 -12.27
CA LEU A 135 7.98 -1.03 -11.01
C LEU A 135 6.75 -1.42 -10.17
N LEU A 136 5.72 -0.57 -10.22
CA LEU A 136 4.49 -0.72 -9.45
C LEU A 136 3.38 -1.44 -10.23
N GLY A 137 3.66 -1.94 -11.44
CA GLY A 137 2.70 -2.67 -12.27
C GLY A 137 1.61 -1.81 -12.93
N ARG A 138 1.80 -0.49 -13.02
CA ARG A 138 0.88 0.45 -13.68
C ARG A 138 1.26 0.61 -15.15
N ARG A 139 0.30 0.45 -16.05
CA ARG A 139 0.50 0.63 -17.50
C ARG A 139 0.44 2.11 -17.90
N GLY A 140 1.50 2.61 -18.53
CA GLY A 140 1.53 3.92 -19.19
C GLY A 140 0.68 3.95 -20.47
N LYS A 141 0.44 5.13 -21.07
CA LYS A 141 -0.09 5.20 -22.44
C LYS A 141 0.90 4.53 -23.39
N GLY A 142 0.44 3.56 -24.18
CA GLY A 142 1.19 3.02 -25.33
C GLY A 142 1.31 1.50 -25.42
N GLU A 143 0.98 0.75 -24.36
CA GLU A 143 1.19 -0.70 -24.38
C GLU A 143 -0.09 -1.44 -24.79
N LYS A 144 -0.09 -1.96 -26.03
CA LYS A 144 -1.05 -2.99 -26.42
C LYS A 144 -0.74 -4.24 -25.59
N PRO A 145 -1.75 -5.00 -25.13
CA PRO A 145 -1.49 -6.27 -24.46
C PRO A 145 -0.72 -7.19 -25.42
N ASP A 146 0.34 -7.81 -24.92
CA ASP A 146 1.02 -8.88 -25.63
C ASP A 146 -0.02 -9.93 -26.07
N GLY A 147 -0.12 -10.12 -27.39
CA GLY A 147 -1.11 -11.00 -28.03
C GLY A 147 -2.21 -10.31 -28.85
N ALA A 148 -2.29 -8.98 -28.89
CA ALA A 148 -3.25 -8.28 -29.76
C ALA A 148 -2.78 -8.22 -31.22
N VAL A 149 -3.00 -9.30 -31.98
CA VAL A 149 -2.89 -9.27 -33.45
C VAL A 149 -3.97 -8.33 -33.99
N THR A 150 -3.54 -7.18 -34.51
CA THR A 150 -4.43 -6.26 -35.22
C THR A 150 -4.53 -6.71 -36.68
N VAL A 151 -5.67 -7.27 -37.09
CA VAL A 151 -6.03 -7.38 -38.51
C VAL A 151 -7.19 -6.42 -38.78
N ASN A 152 -6.90 -5.39 -39.57
CA ASN A 152 -7.83 -4.42 -40.19
C ASN A 152 -8.84 -3.72 -39.26
N GLY A 153 -8.33 -2.87 -38.37
CA GLY A 153 -8.99 -1.61 -38.01
C GLY A 153 -10.32 -1.66 -37.24
N ARG A 154 -10.72 -2.80 -36.67
CA ARG A 154 -11.86 -2.87 -35.74
C ARG A 154 -11.52 -3.75 -34.52
N ILE A 155 -11.71 -3.20 -33.33
CA ILE A 155 -11.63 -3.93 -32.06
C ILE A 155 -12.85 -4.86 -32.00
N GLY A 156 -12.66 -6.11 -32.42
CA GLY A 156 -13.65 -7.19 -32.26
C GLY A 156 -13.34 -8.01 -31.03
N VAL A 157 -14.26 -8.04 -30.06
CA VAL A 157 -14.16 -8.91 -28.87
C VAL A 157 -14.47 -10.35 -29.32
N ASN A 158 -13.47 -11.21 -29.42
CA ASN A 158 -13.68 -12.60 -29.82
C ASN A 158 -14.09 -13.44 -28.61
N ASN A 159 -15.39 -13.45 -28.30
CA ASN A 159 -15.95 -14.35 -27.29
C ASN A 159 -16.16 -15.73 -27.90
N ARG A 160 -15.08 -16.54 -27.97
CA ARG A 160 -15.20 -17.95 -28.35
C ARG A 160 -15.54 -18.78 -27.13
N ILE A 161 -16.84 -18.89 -26.86
CA ILE A 161 -17.40 -19.92 -25.99
C ILE A 161 -17.14 -21.29 -26.64
N LYS A 162 -16.33 -22.13 -25.99
CA LYS A 162 -16.28 -23.56 -26.30
C LYS A 162 -17.55 -24.21 -25.78
N GLY A 163 -18.51 -24.43 -26.68
CA GLY A 163 -19.59 -25.38 -26.47
C GLY A 163 -19.03 -26.80 -26.50
N GLY A 164 -19.17 -27.52 -25.39
CA GLY A 164 -19.00 -28.96 -25.31
C GLY A 164 -20.28 -29.55 -24.73
N SER A 165 -21.09 -30.15 -25.61
CA SER A 165 -22.24 -30.97 -25.25
C SER A 165 -21.77 -32.28 -24.59
N ILE A 166 -22.57 -32.84 -23.67
CA ILE A 166 -23.10 -34.21 -23.68
C ILE A 166 -23.86 -34.49 -22.36
N GLY A 167 -25.10 -34.97 -22.49
CA GLY A 167 -25.60 -36.12 -21.72
C GLY A 167 -26.27 -35.86 -20.37
N GLY A 168 -27.59 -36.06 -20.32
CA GLY A 168 -28.39 -36.03 -19.09
C GLY A 168 -28.29 -37.28 -18.21
N GLY A 169 -28.86 -37.19 -17.01
CA GLY A 169 -29.00 -38.33 -16.10
C GLY A 169 -29.39 -37.97 -14.67
N GLY A 170 -30.70 -37.96 -14.41
CA GLY A 170 -31.41 -38.29 -13.16
C GLY A 170 -30.73 -38.23 -11.77
N GLY A 171 -31.29 -37.38 -10.91
CA GLY A 171 -31.82 -37.76 -9.59
C GLY A 171 -30.85 -38.07 -8.43
N ARG A 172 -30.89 -37.22 -7.40
CA ARG A 172 -31.42 -37.53 -6.04
C ARG A 172 -31.08 -36.42 -5.03
N ARG A 173 -32.05 -36.16 -4.14
CA ARG A 173 -31.94 -35.34 -2.92
C ARG A 173 -30.94 -35.94 -1.93
N ALA A 174 -30.15 -35.10 -1.24
CA ALA A 174 -29.84 -35.27 0.18
C ALA A 174 -29.18 -34.02 0.81
N ARG A 175 -29.79 -33.61 1.93
CA ARG A 175 -29.24 -33.05 3.19
C ARG A 175 -28.23 -31.90 3.20
N VAL A 176 -28.72 -30.83 3.84
CA VAL A 176 -28.09 -29.97 4.85
C VAL A 176 -26.84 -30.57 5.51
N GLY A 177 -25.73 -29.85 5.41
CA GLY A 177 -24.52 -30.02 6.20
C GLY A 177 -23.97 -28.65 6.57
N ASP A 178 -24.01 -28.37 7.87
CA ASP A 178 -23.39 -27.23 8.55
C ASP A 178 -21.86 -27.25 8.34
N GLY A 179 -21.26 -26.08 8.11
CA GLY A 179 -19.90 -25.94 7.64
C GLY A 179 -19.30 -24.58 7.96
N ARG A 180 -19.07 -24.33 9.26
CA ARG A 180 -18.16 -23.28 9.74
C ARG A 180 -16.77 -23.51 9.14
N GLY A 181 -16.34 -22.59 8.29
CA GLY A 181 -14.98 -22.50 7.75
C GLY A 181 -14.51 -21.05 7.77
N HIS A 182 -14.01 -20.60 8.92
CA HIS A 182 -13.25 -19.35 9.03
C HIS A 182 -11.83 -19.61 8.49
N ASP A 183 -11.64 -19.45 7.17
CA ASP A 183 -10.31 -19.42 6.58
C ASP A 183 -9.76 -17.98 6.66
N GLY A 184 -9.37 -17.60 7.86
CA GLY A 184 -8.57 -16.41 8.12
C GLY A 184 -7.12 -16.62 7.68
N ARG A 185 -6.86 -16.63 6.36
CA ARG A 185 -5.49 -16.45 5.86
C ARG A 185 -5.13 -14.98 5.99
N ALA A 186 -4.47 -14.63 7.09
CA ALA A 186 -3.77 -13.37 7.25
C ALA A 186 -2.82 -13.17 6.06
N ARG A 187 -3.09 -12.12 5.26
CA ARG A 187 -2.20 -11.70 4.19
C ARG A 187 -0.91 -11.17 4.82
N ARG A 188 0.22 -11.77 4.48
CA ARG A 188 1.54 -11.36 4.97
C ARG A 188 1.92 -10.05 4.27
N ALA A 189 1.64 -8.93 4.91
CA ALA A 189 2.16 -7.63 4.47
C ALA A 189 3.69 -7.62 4.61
N LEU A 190 4.35 -7.05 3.60
CA LEU A 190 5.80 -6.91 3.55
C LEU A 190 6.21 -5.80 4.52
N ALA A 191 7.02 -6.14 5.52
CA ALA A 191 7.64 -5.14 6.39
C ALA A 191 8.82 -4.49 5.66
N PRO A 192 9.03 -3.17 5.78
CA PRO A 192 10.25 -2.53 5.30
C PRO A 192 11.47 -3.12 6.03
N PRO A 193 12.63 -3.27 5.36
CA PRO A 193 13.84 -3.75 6.01
C PRO A 193 14.20 -2.83 7.18
N GLY A 194 14.30 -3.44 8.38
CA GLY A 194 14.50 -2.71 9.63
C GLY A 194 15.71 -1.78 9.58
N THR A 195 15.50 -0.52 9.96
CA THR A 195 16.59 0.40 10.31
C THR A 195 17.47 -0.26 11.36
N GLY A 196 18.72 -0.53 10.98
CA GLY A 196 19.71 -1.23 11.79
C GLY A 196 19.78 -0.70 13.23
N GLY A 197 19.74 -1.63 14.19
CA GLY A 197 19.76 -1.32 15.60
C GLY A 197 21.02 -0.58 16.02
N ALA A 198 20.85 0.66 16.46
CA ALA A 198 21.80 1.30 17.36
C ALA A 198 21.65 0.64 18.75
N ARG A 199 22.55 -0.29 19.07
CA ARG A 199 22.72 -0.78 20.45
C ARG A 199 23.09 0.40 21.34
N ALA A 200 22.14 0.90 22.12
CA ALA A 200 22.43 1.76 23.25
C ALA A 200 23.29 0.97 24.24
N ARG A 201 24.61 1.24 24.27
CA ARG A 201 25.47 0.86 25.38
C ARG A 201 24.92 1.57 26.63
N GLN A 202 24.45 0.80 27.61
CA GLN A 202 24.23 1.29 28.96
C GLN A 202 25.57 1.87 29.46
N VAL A 203 25.64 3.20 29.56
CA VAL A 203 26.63 3.88 30.37
C VAL A 203 26.21 3.64 31.82
N ARG A 204 26.94 2.77 32.53
CA ARG A 204 26.81 2.62 33.98
C ARG A 204 27.20 3.95 34.64
N SER A 205 26.25 4.59 35.33
CA SER A 205 26.53 5.69 36.23
C SER A 205 27.47 5.24 37.37
N PRO A 206 28.47 6.04 37.78
CA PRO A 206 29.30 5.71 38.94
C PRO A 206 28.47 5.87 40.23
N ARG A 207 28.57 4.89 41.14
CA ARG A 207 28.05 4.99 42.51
C ARG A 207 28.80 6.10 43.26
N PRO A 208 28.13 6.91 44.11
CA PRO A 208 28.83 7.84 45.00
C PRO A 208 29.61 7.07 46.07
N ARG A 209 30.88 7.47 46.27
CA ARG A 209 31.71 7.03 47.39
C ARG A 209 31.21 7.72 48.67
N THR A 210 30.67 6.95 49.60
CA THR A 210 30.52 7.38 51.00
C THR A 210 31.89 7.30 51.67
N GLY A 211 32.49 8.45 51.98
CA GLY A 211 33.60 8.55 52.93
C GLY A 211 33.08 8.59 54.36
N PRO A 212 33.85 8.15 55.37
CA PRO A 212 33.43 8.20 56.76
C PRO A 212 33.53 9.62 57.31
N ALA A 213 32.57 9.99 58.14
CA ALA A 213 32.60 11.17 58.99
C ALA A 213 33.24 10.80 60.34
N GLY A 214 34.11 11.67 60.86
CA GLY A 214 34.48 11.76 62.27
C GLY A 214 35.46 10.73 62.79
#